data_AF-A0A0N0MLM5-F1
#
_entry.id   AF-A0A0N0MLM5-F1
#
_cell.length_a   1.000
_cell.length_b   1.000
_cell.length_c   1.000
_cell.angle_alpha   90.00
_cell.angle_beta   90.00
_cell.angle_gamma   90.00
#
_symmetry.space_group_name_H-M   'P 1'
#
loop_
_entity.id
_entity.type
_entity.pdbx_description
1 polymer ?
#
loop_
_entity_poly.entity_id
_entity_poly.type
_entity_poly.pdbx_seq_one_letter_code
_entity_poly.pdbx_strand_id
1 'polypeptide(L)' 'MSVTDDGRGGTQLPDAARGGGFGLVGLKERVAALDGELHTGPRAGEGWEVRASFPAGKT' A
#
# COMPACT_ATOMS: atom_id res chain seq x y z
N MET A 1 0.02 4.51 -10.07
CA MET A 1 -0.91 5.26 -9.19
C MET A 1 -0.41 5.19 -7.75
N SER A 2 -0.75 6.18 -6.92
CA SER A 2 -0.43 6.16 -5.49
C SER A 2 -1.62 6.60 -4.65
N VAL A 3 -1.66 6.09 -3.43
CA VAL A 3 -2.52 6.56 -2.33
C VAL A 3 -1.62 6.96 -1.18
N THR A 4 -1.87 8.14 -0.63
CA THR A 4 -1.04 8.76 0.41
C THR A 4 -1.90 9.21 1.57
N ASP A 5 -1.41 8.96 2.77
CA ASP A 5 -1.96 9.48 4.04
C ASP A 5 -0.92 10.40 4.69
N ASP A 6 -1.32 11.46 5.39
CA ASP A 6 -0.45 12.41 6.09
C ASP A 6 -0.46 12.23 7.62
N GLY A 7 -1.03 11.13 8.10
CA GLY A 7 -1.02 10.76 9.51
C GLY A 7 0.40 10.53 10.05
N ARG A 8 0.57 10.64 11.36
CA ARG A 8 1.89 10.57 12.02
C ARG A 8 2.54 9.17 12.00
N GLY A 9 1.82 8.13 11.54
CA GLY A 9 2.26 6.74 11.60
C GLY A 9 2.40 6.20 13.03
N GLY A 10 2.25 4.89 13.23
CA GLY A 10 2.60 4.25 14.49
C GLY A 10 1.62 4.38 15.67
N THR A 11 0.39 4.87 15.46
CA THR A 11 -0.66 4.71 16.47
C THR A 11 -1.01 3.23 16.59
N GLN A 12 -0.89 2.69 17.81
CA GLN A 12 -1.31 1.33 18.10
C GLN A 12 -2.80 1.20 17.75
N LEU A 13 -3.11 0.33 16.79
CA LEU A 13 -4.50 0.06 16.41
C LEU A 13 -5.26 -0.45 17.66
N PRO A 14 -6.43 0.12 17.97
CA PRO A 14 -7.35 -0.49 18.93
C PRO A 14 -7.59 -1.95 18.57
N ASP A 15 -7.81 -2.84 19.54
CA ASP A 15 -7.98 -4.27 19.26
C ASP A 15 -9.12 -4.54 18.26
N ALA A 16 -10.20 -3.78 18.33
CA ALA A 16 -11.31 -3.85 17.37
C ALA A 16 -10.93 -3.43 15.94
N ALA A 17 -9.85 -2.67 15.77
CA ALA A 17 -9.32 -2.21 14.48
C ALA A 17 -8.15 -3.09 13.98
N ARG A 18 -7.72 -4.10 14.77
CA ARG A 18 -6.73 -5.09 14.32
C ARG A 18 -7.40 -6.01 13.30
N GLY A 19 -7.33 -5.64 12.02
CA GLY A 19 -7.72 -6.51 10.92
C GLY A 19 -6.80 -7.73 10.81
N GLY A 20 -7.20 -8.71 10.00
CA GLY A 20 -6.48 -9.99 9.84
C GLY A 20 -5.09 -9.91 9.18
N GLY A 21 -4.53 -8.72 8.92
CA GLY A 21 -3.17 -8.55 8.38
C GLY A 21 -2.99 -8.82 6.88
N PHE A 22 -4.05 -9.21 6.16
CA PHE A 22 -3.95 -9.63 4.76
C PHE A 22 -4.09 -8.50 3.73
N GLY A 23 -4.35 -7.26 4.15
CA GLY A 23 -4.63 -6.15 3.23
C GLY A 23 -3.50 -5.89 2.22
N LEU A 24 -2.26 -5.75 2.71
CA LEU A 24 -1.08 -5.50 1.87
C LEU A 24 -0.66 -6.74 1.08
N VAL A 25 -0.78 -7.93 1.66
CA VAL A 25 -0.48 -9.20 0.99
C VAL A 25 -1.39 -9.38 -0.22
N GLY A 26 -2.71 -9.28 -0.03
CA GLY A 26 -3.67 -9.40 -1.11
C GLY A 26 -3.54 -8.29 -2.16
N LEU A 27 -3.09 -7.09 -1.77
CA LEU A 27 -2.80 -6.03 -2.75
C LEU A 27 -1.56 -6.38 -3.57
N LYS A 28 -0.50 -6.93 -2.95
CA LYS A 28 0.71 -7.37 -3.67
C LYS A 28 0.39 -8.46 -4.68
N GLU A 29 -0.43 -9.42 -4.31
CA GLU A 29 -0.91 -10.49 -5.20
C GLU A 29 -1.67 -9.91 -6.40
N ARG A 30 -2.64 -9.02 -6.15
CA ARG A 30 -3.45 -8.39 -7.20
C ARG A 30 -2.63 -7.52 -8.15
N VAL A 31 -1.63 -6.80 -7.65
CA VAL A 31 -0.75 -5.97 -8.47
C VAL A 31 0.17 -6.85 -9.33
N ALA A 32 0.75 -7.89 -8.74
CA ALA A 32 1.60 -8.84 -9.47
C ALA A 32 0.83 -9.60 -10.56
N ALA A 33 -0.45 -9.92 -10.34
CA ALA A 33 -1.31 -10.57 -11.33
C ALA A 33 -1.56 -9.71 -12.59
N LEU A 34 -1.26 -8.40 -12.54
CA LEU A 34 -1.35 -7.47 -13.67
C LEU A 34 0.05 -7.03 -14.15
N ASP A 35 1.08 -7.85 -13.90
CA ASP A 35 2.49 -7.56 -14.20
C ASP A 35 3.01 -6.25 -13.57
N GLY A 36 2.37 -5.81 -12.49
CA GLY A 36 2.71 -4.60 -11.78
C GLY A 36 3.64 -4.82 -10.58
N GLU A 37 4.12 -3.71 -10.02
CA GLU A 37 4.90 -3.68 -8.79
C GLU A 37 4.22 -2.85 -7.72
N LEU A 38 4.29 -3.31 -6.46
CA LEU A 38 3.71 -2.64 -5.31
C LEU A 38 4.81 -2.24 -4.31
N HIS A 39 4.84 -0.96 -3.97
CA HIS A 39 5.66 -0.39 -2.90
C HIS A 39 4.74 0.16 -1.81
N THR A 40 5.03 -0.19 -0.56
CA THR A 40 4.25 0.25 0.62
C THR A 40 5.19 0.62 1.74
N GLY A 41 5.03 1.79 2.33
CA GLY A 41 5.95 2.23 3.36
C GLY A 41 5.65 3.62 3.92
N PRO A 42 6.34 4.01 5.01
CA PRO A 42 6.32 5.37 5.48
C PRO A 42 6.96 6.28 4.45
N ARG A 43 6.46 7.52 4.33
CA ARG A 43 7.11 8.53 3.47
C ARG A 43 8.26 9.22 4.21
N ALA A 44 9.16 9.82 3.44
CA ALA A 44 10.13 10.76 3.99
C ALA A 44 9.38 11.98 4.56
N GLY A 45 9.37 12.10 5.88
CA GLY A 45 8.57 13.09 6.61
C GLY A 45 7.43 12.41 7.38
N GLU A 46 6.19 12.82 7.09
CA GLU A 46 4.99 12.26 7.70
C GLU A 46 4.20 11.38 6.73
N GLY A 47 3.40 10.48 7.29
CA GLY A 47 2.45 9.71 6.51
C GLY A 47 2.95 8.38 5.98
N TRP A 48 2.06 7.75 5.24
CA TRP A 48 2.27 6.46 4.58
C TRP A 48 1.93 6.56 3.09
N GLU A 49 2.56 5.72 2.28
CA GLU A 49 2.25 5.59 0.87
C GLU A 49 2.03 4.14 0.47
N VAL A 50 1.07 3.94 -0.41
CA VAL A 50 0.88 2.72 -1.19
C VAL A 50 0.97 3.12 -2.66
N ARG A 51 2.00 2.63 -3.37
CA ARG A 51 2.28 2.96 -4.76
C ARG A 51 2.29 1.71 -5.61
N ALA A 52 1.44 1.69 -6.64
CA ALA A 52 1.39 0.63 -7.64
C ALA A 52 1.82 1.16 -9.01
N SER A 53 2.74 0.47 -9.67
CA SER A 53 3.12 0.69 -11.06
C SER A 53 2.68 -0.49 -11.91
N PHE A 54 2.25 -0.23 -13.14
CA PHE A 54 1.85 -1.26 -14.10
C PHE A 54 2.51 -0.97 -15.45
N PRO A 55 2.80 -1.98 -16.27
CA PRO A 55 3.26 -1.79 -17.63
C PRO A 55 2.25 -0.96 -18.41
N ALA A 56 2.72 0.09 -19.08
CA ALA A 56 1.90 0.77 -20.08
C ALA A 56 1.76 -0.19 -21.27
N GLY A 57 0.53 -0.58 -21.61
CA GLY A 57 0.28 -1.41 -22.79
C GLY A 57 0.92 -0.78 -24.03
N LYS A 58 1.40 -1.62 -24.97
CA LYS A 58 1.81 -1.13 -26.29
C LYS A 58 0.57 -0.57 -26.99
N THR A 59 0.63 0.70 -27.37
CA THR A 59 -0.36 1.34 -28.25
C THR A 59 -0.19 0.85 -29.68
#